data_AF-A0A258BDE1-F1
#
_entry.id   AF-A0A258BDE1-F1
#
_cell.length_a   1.000
_cell.length_b   1.000
_cell.length_c   1.000
_cell.angle_alpha   90.00
_cell.angle_beta   90.00
_cell.angle_gamma   90.00
#
_symmetry.space_group_name_H-M   'P 1'
#
loop_
_entity.id
_entity.type
_entity.pdbx_description
1 polymer ?
#
loop_
_entity_poly.entity_id
_entity_poly.type
_entity_poly.pdbx_seq_one_letter_code
_entity_poly.pdbx_strand_id
1 'polypeptide(L)'
;MSELYLSRNTIHFAEPLPLQSGAILSGYDLVIETYGKLNADKSNAVLVCHALNASHHVAGPNPDDPKDIGWWDNMIGPGKPVDTDHLFVIGVNNLGSCFGSTGPMSINPASGKPYGADFP
;
A
#
# COMPACT_ATOMS: atom_id res chain seq x y z
N MET A 1 15.07 -21.03 -6.37
CA MET A 1 14.17 -20.20 -5.55
C MET A 1 13.33 -19.39 -6.51
N SER A 2 12.02 -19.40 -6.33
CA SER A 2 11.07 -18.59 -7.10
C SER A 2 11.30 -17.11 -6.85
N GLU A 3 10.93 -16.27 -7.82
CA GLU A 3 11.02 -14.82 -7.72
C GLU A 3 9.84 -14.27 -6.89
N LEU A 4 10.05 -13.21 -6.11
CA LEU A 4 9.01 -12.60 -5.25
C LEU A 4 7.88 -11.93 -6.06
N TYR A 5 8.13 -11.53 -7.31
CA TYR A 5 7.20 -10.76 -8.16
C TYR A 5 6.68 -9.50 -7.47
N LEU A 6 7.59 -8.61 -7.07
CA LEU A 6 7.26 -7.32 -6.45
C LEU A 6 6.86 -6.29 -7.51
N SER A 7 5.73 -5.62 -7.32
CA SER A 7 5.33 -4.44 -8.11
C SER A 7 4.78 -3.35 -7.20
N ARG A 8 5.22 -2.10 -7.39
CA ARG A 8 4.71 -0.91 -6.70
C ARG A 8 3.81 -0.11 -7.64
N ASN A 9 2.66 0.33 -7.15
CA ASN A 9 1.72 1.15 -7.91
C ASN A 9 1.09 2.23 -7.02
N THR A 10 0.78 3.36 -7.63
CA THR A 10 -0.12 4.37 -7.03
C THR A 10 -1.45 4.30 -7.76
N ILE A 11 -2.53 4.09 -7.02
CA ILE A 11 -3.89 4.02 -7.56
C ILE A 11 -4.63 5.28 -7.14
N HIS A 12 -5.09 6.04 -8.13
CA HIS A 12 -5.92 7.22 -7.93
C HIS A 12 -7.40 6.85 -7.89
N PHE A 13 -8.12 7.34 -6.87
CA PHE A 13 -9.56 7.25 -6.71
C PHE A 13 -10.14 8.65 -6.82
N ALA A 14 -10.96 8.88 -7.84
CA ALA A 14 -11.61 10.17 -8.08
C ALA A 14 -12.91 10.29 -7.30
N GLU A 15 -13.49 9.18 -6.86
CA GLU A 15 -14.71 9.13 -6.08
C GLU A 15 -14.48 9.68 -4.66
N PRO A 16 -15.30 10.63 -4.19
CA PRO A 16 -15.21 11.12 -2.83
C PRO A 16 -15.43 10.01 -1.80
N LEU A 17 -14.58 9.95 -0.79
CA LEU A 17 -14.66 9.00 0.31
C LEU A 17 -15.31 9.67 1.53
N PRO A 18 -16.54 9.29 1.93
CA PRO A 18 -17.14 9.73 3.18
C PRO A 18 -16.41 9.07 4.35
N LEU A 19 -15.96 9.89 5.30
CA LEU A 19 -15.28 9.41 6.49
C LEU A 19 -16.26 9.28 7.67
N GLN A 20 -15.91 8.43 8.63
CA GLN A 20 -16.69 8.26 9.85
C GLN A 20 -16.78 9.56 10.69
N SER A 21 -15.81 10.47 10.55
CA SER A 21 -15.83 11.80 11.17
C SER A 21 -16.94 12.72 10.62
N GLY A 22 -17.58 12.33 9.50
CA GLY A 22 -18.53 13.17 8.75
C GLY A 22 -17.85 14.06 7.71
N ALA A 23 -16.52 14.12 7.68
CA ALA A 23 -15.78 14.77 6.62
C ALA A 23 -15.77 13.94 5.32
N ILE A 24 -15.36 14.57 4.22
CA ILE A 24 -15.27 13.93 2.90
C ILE A 24 -13.87 14.18 2.34
N LEU A 25 -13.20 13.12 1.91
CA LEU A 25 -11.97 13.22 1.13
C LEU A 25 -12.32 13.16 -0.37
N SER A 26 -12.19 14.27 -1.08
CA SER A 26 -12.75 14.47 -2.42
C SER A 26 -12.12 13.63 -3.54
N GLY A 27 -10.91 13.14 -3.33
CA GLY A 27 -10.16 12.25 -4.21
C GLY A 27 -8.84 11.90 -3.52
N TYR A 28 -8.34 10.69 -3.73
CA TYR A 28 -7.19 10.19 -2.98
C TYR A 28 -6.40 9.15 -3.76
N ASP A 29 -5.12 9.08 -3.42
CA ASP A 29 -4.17 8.12 -3.93
C ASP A 29 -3.84 7.10 -2.84
N LEU A 30 -3.81 5.83 -3.22
CA LEU A 30 -3.25 4.76 -2.41
C LEU A 30 -1.98 4.23 -3.06
N VAL A 31 -0.89 4.20 -2.31
CA VAL A 31 0.33 3.50 -2.71
C VAL A 31 0.22 2.06 -2.23
N ILE A 32 0.46 1.13 -3.14
CA ILE A 32 0.42 -0.31 -2.88
C ILE A 32 1.69 -0.99 -3.38
N GLU A 33 2.01 -2.11 -2.78
CA GLU A 33 2.89 -3.13 -3.35
C GLU A 33 2.16 -4.46 -3.44
N THR A 34 2.51 -5.24 -4.46
CA THR A 34 1.99 -6.59 -4.64
C THR A 34 3.12 -7.61 -4.76
N TYR A 35 2.88 -8.82 -4.29
CA TYR A 35 3.85 -9.93 -4.29
C TYR A 35 3.18 -11.20 -4.82
N GLY A 36 3.91 -12.00 -5.61
CA GLY A 36 3.37 -13.18 -6.28
C GLY A 36 2.52 -12.85 -7.52
N LYS A 37 1.67 -13.80 -7.94
CA LYS A 37 0.83 -13.66 -9.14
C LYS A 37 -0.64 -13.93 -8.84
N LEU A 38 -1.50 -13.00 -9.24
CA LEU A 38 -2.95 -13.18 -9.18
C LEU A 38 -3.36 -14.27 -10.19
N ASN A 39 -4.10 -15.27 -9.72
CA ASN A 39 -4.60 -16.34 -10.58
C ASN A 39 -5.79 -15.86 -11.43
N ALA A 40 -6.15 -16.65 -12.46
CA ALA A 40 -7.12 -16.24 -13.48
C ALA A 40 -8.53 -15.95 -12.91
N ASP A 41 -8.96 -16.71 -11.89
CA ASP A 41 -10.24 -16.54 -11.19
C ASP A 41 -10.17 -15.58 -9.99
N LYS A 42 -8.97 -15.01 -9.71
CA LYS A 42 -8.70 -14.03 -8.65
C LYS A 42 -9.03 -14.53 -7.24
N SER A 43 -8.98 -15.84 -7.03
CA SER A 43 -9.32 -16.49 -5.75
C SER A 43 -8.17 -16.54 -4.75
N ASN A 44 -6.96 -16.15 -5.14
CA ASN A 44 -5.74 -16.24 -4.30
C ASN A 44 -5.24 -14.91 -3.72
N ALA A 45 -6.06 -13.85 -3.73
CA ALA A 45 -5.65 -12.53 -3.23
C ALA A 45 -5.71 -12.46 -1.70
N VAL A 46 -4.67 -11.88 -1.08
CA VAL A 46 -4.58 -11.64 0.36
C VAL A 46 -4.15 -10.19 0.61
N LEU A 47 -4.95 -9.45 1.40
CA LEU A 47 -4.63 -8.09 1.82
C LEU A 47 -3.87 -8.10 3.15
N VAL A 48 -2.75 -7.38 3.21
CA VAL A 48 -1.96 -7.15 4.42
C VAL A 48 -2.11 -5.70 4.85
N CYS A 49 -2.66 -5.51 6.05
CA CYS A 49 -2.80 -4.20 6.69
C CYS A 49 -1.59 -3.95 7.58
N HIS A 50 -0.89 -2.84 7.36
CA HIS A 50 0.30 -2.51 8.13
C HIS A 50 -0.03 -1.88 9.50
N ALA A 51 0.93 -1.99 10.43
CA ALA A 51 0.86 -1.34 11.74
C ALA A 51 1.21 0.17 11.67
N LEU A 52 1.18 0.87 12.81
CA LEU A 52 1.25 2.34 12.89
C LEU A 52 2.42 2.98 12.13
N ASN A 53 3.63 2.42 12.24
CA ASN A 53 4.86 2.99 11.67
C ASN A 53 5.39 2.22 10.44
N ALA A 54 4.60 1.29 9.92
CA ALA A 54 4.93 0.49 8.74
C ALA A 54 4.26 1.10 7.48
N SER A 55 4.52 0.50 6.32
CA SER A 55 4.07 1.01 5.01
C SER A 55 3.55 -0.12 4.11
N HIS A 56 3.27 0.22 2.85
CA HIS A 56 2.99 -0.75 1.79
C HIS A 56 4.15 -1.71 1.52
N HIS A 57 5.38 -1.39 1.93
CA HIS A 57 6.57 -2.21 1.69
C HIS A 57 6.68 -3.37 2.69
N VAL A 58 5.96 -4.46 2.43
CA VAL A 58 5.80 -5.59 3.36
C VAL A 58 6.95 -6.58 3.30
N ALA A 59 7.48 -6.89 2.11
CA ALA A 59 8.49 -7.95 1.95
C ALA A 59 9.45 -7.70 0.78
N GLY A 60 10.58 -8.40 0.82
CA GLY A 60 11.65 -8.28 -0.16
C GLY A 60 12.47 -7.00 -0.03
N PRO A 61 13.56 -6.90 -0.81
CA PRO A 61 14.31 -5.66 -0.94
C PRO A 61 13.50 -4.62 -1.72
N ASN A 62 13.55 -3.37 -1.26
CA ASN A 62 13.01 -2.24 -2.00
C ASN A 62 13.76 -2.10 -3.35
N PRO A 63 13.06 -1.96 -4.49
CA PRO A 63 13.72 -1.79 -5.78
C PRO A 63 14.66 -0.58 -5.86
N ASP A 64 14.39 0.46 -5.08
CA ASP A 64 15.17 1.71 -5.08
C ASP A 64 16.35 1.67 -4.09
N ASP A 65 16.25 0.86 -3.03
CA ASP A 65 17.32 0.63 -2.05
C ASP A 65 17.31 -0.84 -1.58
N PRO A 66 18.17 -1.70 -2.13
CA PRO A 66 18.19 -3.12 -1.76
C PRO A 66 18.53 -3.42 -0.29
N LYS A 67 18.98 -2.43 0.50
CA LYS A 67 19.21 -2.57 1.94
C LYS A 67 17.95 -2.33 2.76
N ASP A 68 16.98 -1.62 2.20
CA ASP A 68 15.65 -1.46 2.78
C ASP A 68 14.87 -2.75 2.52
N ILE A 69 14.61 -3.50 3.59
CA ILE A 69 13.91 -4.78 3.53
C ILE A 69 12.53 -4.60 4.14
N GLY A 70 11.51 -5.10 3.44
CA GLY A 70 10.13 -5.04 3.88
C GLY A 70 9.93 -5.52 5.31
N TRP A 71 9.08 -4.81 6.05
CA TRP A 71 8.97 -4.93 7.51
C TRP A 71 8.48 -6.30 8.01
N TRP A 72 7.95 -7.14 7.12
CA TRP A 72 7.52 -8.51 7.41
C TRP A 72 8.11 -9.56 6.47
N ASP A 73 9.30 -9.30 5.92
CA ASP A 73 9.93 -10.19 4.94
C ASP A 73 9.98 -11.65 5.41
N ASN A 74 10.31 -11.92 6.68
CA ASN A 74 10.39 -13.28 7.20
C ASN A 74 9.07 -14.09 7.09
N MET A 75 7.92 -13.42 6.96
CA MET A 75 6.61 -14.05 6.85
C MET A 75 6.10 -14.21 5.42
N ILE A 76 6.50 -13.32 4.50
CA ILE A 76 5.93 -13.24 3.16
C ILE A 76 7.00 -13.47 2.09
N GLY A 77 6.72 -14.40 1.17
CA GLY A 77 7.58 -14.72 0.03
C GLY A 77 7.53 -16.20 -0.34
N PRO A 78 8.35 -16.62 -1.31
CA PRO A 78 8.30 -18.00 -1.83
C PRO A 78 8.63 -19.04 -0.75
N GLY A 79 7.69 -19.96 -0.50
CA GLY A 79 7.81 -21.01 0.52
C GLY A 79 7.74 -20.53 1.98
N LYS A 80 7.42 -19.26 2.23
CA LYS A 80 7.25 -18.69 3.58
C LYS A 80 5.80 -18.90 4.08
N PRO A 81 5.48 -18.62 5.37
CA PRO A 81 4.14 -18.84 5.92
C PRO A 81 3.01 -18.19 5.12
N VAL A 82 3.24 -16.98 4.57
CA VAL A 82 2.40 -16.39 3.54
C VAL A 82 3.10 -16.58 2.20
N ASP A 83 2.77 -17.70 1.56
CA ASP A 83 3.53 -18.21 0.41
C ASP A 83 3.12 -17.52 -0.89
N THR A 84 4.02 -16.72 -1.46
CA THR A 84 3.79 -16.01 -2.74
C THR A 84 3.92 -16.89 -3.97
N ASP A 85 4.33 -18.17 -3.83
CA ASP A 85 4.21 -19.14 -4.92
C ASP A 85 2.74 -19.53 -5.18
N HIS A 86 1.88 -19.32 -4.19
CA HIS A 86 0.46 -19.68 -4.24
C HIS A 86 -0.48 -18.48 -4.08
N LEU A 87 -0.09 -17.48 -3.29
CA LEU A 87 -0.90 -16.32 -2.96
C LEU A 87 -0.44 -15.07 -3.72
N PHE A 88 -1.40 -14.22 -4.04
CA PHE A 88 -1.15 -12.85 -4.50
C PHE A 88 -1.36 -11.90 -3.33
N VAL A 89 -0.27 -11.41 -2.77
CA VAL A 89 -0.30 -10.58 -1.56
C VAL A 89 -0.31 -9.11 -1.93
N ILE A 90 -1.13 -8.31 -1.26
CA ILE A 90 -1.29 -6.87 -1.49
C ILE A 90 -0.96 -6.15 -0.18
N GLY A 91 0.10 -5.36 -0.17
CA GLY A 91 0.40 -4.40 0.90
C GLY A 91 -0.14 -3.02 0.51
N VAL A 92 -0.99 -2.44 1.35
CA VAL A 92 -1.60 -1.12 1.09
C VAL A 92 -1.12 -0.13 2.13
N ASN A 93 -0.65 1.03 1.70
CA ASN A 93 -0.31 2.12 2.61
C ASN A 93 -1.57 2.91 2.98
N ASN A 94 -1.78 3.10 4.27
CA ASN A 94 -2.95 3.77 4.82
C ASN A 94 -3.01 5.24 4.40
N LEU A 95 -4.23 5.78 4.29
CA LEU A 95 -4.45 7.22 4.23
C LEU A 95 -3.88 7.89 5.48
N GLY A 96 -3.34 9.10 5.32
CA GLY A 96 -2.68 9.84 6.40
C GLY A 96 -1.23 9.42 6.69
N SER A 97 -0.76 8.32 6.09
CA SER A 97 0.62 7.86 6.21
C SER A 97 1.62 8.82 5.53
N CYS A 98 2.87 8.81 6.00
CA CYS A 98 3.98 9.54 5.37
C CYS A 98 4.68 8.76 4.24
N PHE A 99 4.20 7.55 3.90
CA PHE A 99 4.81 6.69 2.87
C PHE A 99 4.10 6.77 1.50
N GLY A 100 3.49 7.92 1.19
CA GLY A 100 3.08 8.30 -0.17
C GLY A 100 1.58 8.28 -0.47
N SER A 101 0.76 7.48 0.22
CA SER A 101 -0.71 7.59 0.10
C SER A 101 -1.18 8.96 0.55
N THR A 102 -2.36 9.38 0.08
CA THR A 102 -2.91 10.70 0.42
C THR A 102 -2.96 10.92 1.92
N GLY A 103 -2.35 12.01 2.38
CA GLY A 103 -2.20 12.36 3.79
C GLY A 103 -1.99 13.87 3.99
N PRO A 104 -1.66 14.31 5.22
CA PRO A 104 -1.47 15.73 5.54
C PRO A 104 -0.48 16.47 4.63
N MET A 105 0.53 15.78 4.11
CA MET A 105 1.52 16.40 3.22
C MET A 105 1.09 16.45 1.75
N SER A 106 -0.01 15.78 1.37
CA SER A 106 -0.56 15.82 0.02
C SER A 106 -1.21 17.17 -0.28
N ILE A 107 -1.25 17.56 -1.55
CA ILE A 107 -1.87 18.81 -1.98
C ILE A 107 -3.39 18.67 -1.92
N ASN A 108 -4.04 19.58 -1.19
CA ASN A 108 -5.48 19.74 -1.18
C ASN A 108 -5.92 20.37 -2.51
N PRO A 109 -6.75 19.69 -3.32
CA PRO A 109 -7.18 20.20 -4.63
C PRO A 109 -8.03 21.47 -4.53
N ALA A 110 -8.68 21.72 -3.39
CA ALA A 110 -9.48 22.93 -3.19
C ALA A 110 -8.63 24.18 -2.91
N SER A 111 -7.47 24.04 -2.26
CA SER A 111 -6.62 25.17 -1.86
C SER A 111 -5.31 25.28 -2.65
N GLY A 112 -4.90 24.22 -3.34
CA GLY A 112 -3.59 24.13 -4.01
C GLY A 112 -2.40 24.07 -3.06
N LYS A 113 -2.62 23.87 -1.75
CA LYS A 113 -1.59 23.78 -0.70
C LYS A 113 -1.65 22.42 -0.01
N PRO A 114 -0.59 21.98 0.70
CA PRO A 114 -0.68 20.78 1.53
C PRO A 114 -1.88 20.84 2.48
N TYR A 115 -2.55 19.70 2.70
CA TYR A 115 -3.67 19.62 3.65
C TYR A 115 -3.27 20.09 5.06
N GLY A 116 -2.10 19.66 5.54
CA GLY A 116 -1.63 19.95 6.89
C GLY A 116 -2.65 19.50 7.94
N ALA A 117 -2.98 20.41 8.86
CA ALA A 117 -3.96 20.18 9.90
C ALA A 117 -5.41 20.06 9.37
N ASP A 118 -5.65 20.43 8.12
CA ASP A 118 -6.97 20.33 7.47
C ASP A 118 -7.22 18.96 6.82
N PHE A 119 -6.31 17.99 6.99
CA PHE A 119 -6.54 16.63 6.51
C PHE A 119 -7.73 16.00 7.26
N PRO A 120 -8.75 15.50 6.53
CA PRO A 120 -10.04 15.13 7.12
C PRO A 120 -10.04 13.82 7.94
#